data_AF-A0A550H1W2-F1
#
_entry.id   AF-A0A550H1W2-F1
#
_cell.length_a   1.000
_cell.length_b   1.000
_cell.length_c   1.000
_cell.angle_alpha   90.00
_cell.angle_beta   90.00
_cell.angle_gamma   90.00
#
_symmetry.space_group_name_H-M   'P 1'
#
loop_
_entity.id
_entity.type
_entity.pdbx_description
1 polymer ?
#
loop_
_entity_poly.entity_id
_entity_poly.type
_entity_poly.pdbx_seq_one_letter_code
_entity_poly.pdbx_strand_id
1 'polypeptide(L)'
;MVAQARYEVLKKIGKVEIRRYPRLVIARVDGYGDGGFNILFQFITGNNRQKSNVKMTSPVVSEQIAMTAPVLSETGSLAFIMPEGLSLETTPEPIDERVRIVEIPERTIAALRFSGRWSNLTFKKKTKELLAEIENEGLKVVGQVFSMRYNGPFTPWFLRRNEVAVPVELPQHMLKST
;
A
#
# COMPACT_ATOMS: atom_id res chain seq x y z
N MET A 1 -1.27 -14.67 13.40
CA MET A 1 -0.63 -13.34 13.18
C MET A 1 -0.18 -13.29 11.73
N VAL A 2 -0.37 -12.15 11.06
CA VAL A 2 -0.01 -11.95 9.64
C VAL A 2 1.37 -11.27 9.60
N ALA A 3 2.25 -11.71 8.70
CA ALA A 3 3.57 -11.09 8.54
C ALA A 3 3.43 -9.64 8.05
N GLN A 4 4.27 -8.71 8.52
CA GLN A 4 4.31 -7.33 8.03
C GLN A 4 5.47 -7.15 7.07
N ALA A 5 5.24 -6.40 5.98
CA ALA A 5 6.32 -6.00 5.07
C ALA A 5 7.36 -5.16 5.85
N ARG A 6 8.64 -5.53 5.75
CA ARG A 6 9.72 -4.78 6.39
C ARG A 6 9.98 -3.47 5.67
N TYR A 7 10.30 -2.46 6.46
CA TYR A 7 10.75 -1.15 6.00
C TYR A 7 11.72 -0.57 7.02
N GLU A 8 12.55 0.34 6.56
CA GLU A 8 13.42 1.18 7.39
C GLU A 8 12.73 2.52 7.64
N VAL A 9 12.68 3.02 8.87
CA VAL A 9 12.22 4.39 9.16
C VAL A 9 13.40 5.33 9.00
N LEU A 10 13.34 6.23 8.02
CA LEU A 10 14.39 7.20 7.74
C LEU A 10 14.22 8.48 8.57
N LYS A 11 12.98 8.93 8.78
CA LYS A 11 12.66 10.15 9.53
C LYS A 11 11.24 10.08 10.09
N LYS A 12 10.98 10.78 11.20
CA LYS A 12 9.62 11.06 11.69
C LYS A 12 9.37 12.56 11.74
N ILE A 13 8.22 12.99 11.24
CA ILE A 13 7.75 14.37 11.23
C ILE A 13 6.35 14.36 11.83
N GLY A 14 6.23 14.75 13.10
CA GLY A 14 4.95 14.65 13.82
C GLY A 14 4.36 13.24 13.77
N LYS A 15 3.26 13.06 13.03
CA LYS A 15 2.57 11.77 12.83
C LYS A 15 2.93 11.06 11.51
N VAL A 16 3.74 11.70 10.67
CA VAL A 16 4.22 11.18 9.39
C VAL A 16 5.55 10.47 9.61
N GLU A 17 5.68 9.29 9.04
CA GLU A 17 6.95 8.57 8.98
C GLU A 17 7.43 8.52 7.53
N ILE A 18 8.67 8.95 7.31
CA ILE A 18 9.40 8.74 6.06
C ILE A 18 10.07 7.39 6.17
N ARG A 19 9.70 6.46 5.30
CA ARG A 19 10.12 5.06 5.37
C ARG A 19 10.64 4.60 4.02
N ARG A 20 11.69 3.77 4.02
CA ARG A 20 12.19 3.07 2.84
C ARG A 20 11.67 1.65 2.83
N TYR A 21 10.95 1.28 1.78
CA TYR A 21 10.67 -0.12 1.50
C TYR A 21 11.73 -0.66 0.56
N PRO A 22 12.27 -1.86 0.81
CA PRO A 22 13.08 -2.54 -0.18
C PRO A 22 12.23 -2.86 -1.41
N ARG A 23 12.84 -3.45 -2.43
CA ARG A 23 12.11 -4.05 -3.55
C ARG A 23 11.03 -5.00 -3.02
N LEU A 24 9.80 -4.86 -3.50
CA LEU A 24 8.65 -5.68 -3.12
C LEU A 24 8.06 -6.37 -4.34
N VAL A 25 7.55 -7.59 -4.16
CA VAL A 25 6.65 -8.21 -5.13
C VAL A 25 5.22 -8.09 -4.63
N ILE A 26 4.31 -7.74 -5.52
CA ILE A 26 2.88 -7.62 -5.21
C ILE A 26 2.05 -8.46 -6.17
N ALA A 27 0.93 -8.97 -5.68
CA ALA A 27 -0.17 -9.43 -6.51
C ALA A 27 -1.22 -8.32 -6.57
N ARG A 28 -1.57 -7.86 -7.77
CA ARG A 28 -2.42 -6.69 -8.01
C ARG A 28 -3.62 -7.02 -8.88
N VAL A 29 -4.73 -6.38 -8.58
CA VAL A 29 -5.94 -6.36 -9.40
C VAL A 29 -6.37 -4.90 -9.59
N ASP A 30 -6.54 -4.49 -10.84
CA ASP A 30 -7.14 -3.19 -11.22
C ASP A 30 -8.59 -3.42 -11.58
N GLY A 31 -9.48 -2.44 -11.37
CA GLY A 31 -10.87 -2.60 -11.79
C GLY A 31 -11.88 -2.71 -10.66
N TYR A 32 -11.46 -3.21 -9.49
CA TYR A 32 -12.40 -3.90 -8.61
C TYR A 32 -12.52 -3.30 -7.21
N GLY A 33 -11.70 -2.30 -6.84
CA GLY A 33 -11.69 -1.73 -5.50
C GLY A 33 -11.61 -2.82 -4.42
N ASP A 34 -12.47 -2.74 -3.40
CA ASP A 34 -12.55 -3.75 -2.34
C ASP A 34 -13.00 -5.14 -2.87
N GLY A 35 -13.69 -5.22 -4.00
CA GLY A 35 -14.04 -6.48 -4.67
C GLY A 35 -12.83 -7.27 -5.18
N GLY A 36 -11.69 -6.59 -5.40
CA GLY A 36 -10.42 -7.22 -5.76
C GLY A 36 -9.83 -8.06 -4.62
N PHE A 37 -10.24 -7.84 -3.37
CA PHE A 37 -9.73 -8.59 -2.22
C PHE A 37 -10.01 -10.09 -2.36
N ASN A 38 -11.24 -10.48 -2.73
CA ASN A 38 -11.58 -11.90 -2.86
C ASN A 38 -10.82 -12.55 -4.02
N ILE A 39 -10.57 -11.83 -5.10
CA ILE A 39 -9.78 -12.33 -6.24
C ILE A 39 -8.35 -12.64 -5.79
N LEU A 40 -7.70 -11.68 -5.13
CA LEU A 40 -6.34 -11.88 -4.60
C LEU A 40 -6.30 -12.92 -3.47
N PHE A 41 -7.34 -13.00 -2.64
CA PHE A 41 -7.45 -13.98 -1.57
C PHE A 41 -7.48 -15.39 -2.15
N GLN A 42 -8.33 -15.65 -3.15
CA GLN A 42 -8.38 -16.95 -3.83
C GLN A 42 -7.03 -17.31 -4.45
N PHE A 43 -6.35 -16.35 -5.07
CA PHE A 43 -5.01 -16.56 -5.61
C PHE A 43 -4.03 -17.06 -4.55
N ILE A 44 -3.93 -16.39 -3.40
CA ILE A 44 -2.98 -16.78 -2.34
C ILE A 44 -3.43 -18.05 -1.58
N THR A 45 -4.68 -18.49 -1.69
CA THR A 45 -5.19 -19.72 -1.07
C THR A 45 -5.31 -20.90 -2.03
N GLY A 46 -4.56 -20.89 -3.13
CA GLY A 46 -4.41 -22.05 -4.01
C GLY A 46 -5.07 -21.94 -5.39
N ASN A 47 -5.76 -20.84 -5.72
CA ASN A 47 -6.22 -20.58 -7.09
C ASN A 47 -5.11 -19.99 -7.97
N ASN A 48 -4.00 -20.73 -8.04
CA ASN A 48 -2.82 -20.47 -8.87
C ASN A 48 -2.38 -21.77 -9.55
N ARG A 49 -1.57 -21.69 -10.59
CA ARG A 49 -1.20 -22.86 -11.41
C ARG A 49 -0.56 -23.98 -10.60
N GLN A 50 0.20 -23.61 -9.57
CA GLN A 50 0.90 -24.54 -8.68
C GLN A 50 -0.01 -25.12 -7.58
N LYS A 51 -1.28 -24.70 -7.48
CA LYS A 51 -2.24 -25.09 -6.42
C LYS A 51 -1.66 -24.94 -5.01
N SER A 52 -0.83 -23.92 -4.82
CA SER A 52 -0.03 -23.71 -3.60
C SER A 52 -0.54 -22.54 -2.79
N ASN A 53 -0.34 -22.58 -1.47
CA ASN A 53 -0.72 -21.47 -0.59
C ASN A 53 0.43 -20.49 -0.41
N VAL A 54 0.15 -19.20 -0.61
CA VAL A 54 1.05 -18.09 -0.28
C VAL A 54 0.65 -17.53 1.08
N LYS A 55 1.62 -17.38 1.99
CA LYS A 55 1.34 -16.80 3.31
C LYS A 55 0.81 -15.37 3.15
N MET A 56 -0.30 -15.08 3.82
CA MET A 56 -0.83 -13.72 3.85
C MET A 56 0.17 -12.77 4.53
N THR A 57 0.30 -11.56 3.98
CA THR A 57 1.05 -10.47 4.60
C THR A 57 0.16 -9.25 4.80
N SER A 58 0.66 -8.27 5.54
CA SER A 58 0.03 -6.98 5.76
C SER A 58 1.05 -5.87 5.49
N PRO A 59 0.61 -4.70 5.00
CA PRO A 59 -0.77 -4.29 4.72
C PRO A 59 -1.33 -4.77 3.36
N VAL A 60 -2.64 -4.63 3.19
CA VAL A 60 -3.30 -4.55 1.87
C VAL A 60 -3.16 -3.12 1.37
N VAL A 61 -2.66 -2.96 0.15
CA VAL A 61 -2.44 -1.66 -0.50
C VAL A 61 -3.57 -1.39 -1.48
N SER A 62 -4.12 -0.17 -1.47
CA SER A 62 -5.09 0.26 -2.48
C SER A 62 -4.68 1.60 -3.06
N GLU A 63 -4.52 1.71 -4.37
CA GLU A 63 -4.25 3.00 -5.01
C GLU A 63 -5.58 3.68 -5.34
N GLN A 64 -5.75 4.92 -4.90
CA GLN A 64 -6.83 5.77 -5.37
C GLN A 64 -6.22 6.83 -6.27
N ILE A 65 -6.54 6.74 -7.56
CA ILE A 65 -6.19 7.78 -8.52
C ILE A 65 -6.96 9.05 -8.11
N ALA A 66 -6.23 10.10 -7.77
CA ALA A 66 -6.80 11.39 -7.42
C ALA A 66 -7.36 12.05 -8.68
N MET A 67 -8.69 12.03 -8.82
CA MET A 67 -9.43 12.88 -9.73
C MET A 67 -9.49 14.31 -9.21
N THR A 68 -9.09 15.28 -10.02
CA THR A 68 -9.77 16.58 -10.07
C THR A 68 -11.22 16.31 -10.51
N ALA A 69 -12.21 16.76 -9.73
CA ALA A 69 -13.62 16.38 -9.90
C ALA A 69 -14.25 16.82 -11.25
N PRO A 70 -15.37 16.21 -11.70
CA PRO A 70 -15.96 14.94 -11.28
C PRO A 70 -15.59 13.84 -12.29
N VAL A 71 -15.18 12.68 -11.80
CA VAL A 71 -15.12 11.49 -12.67
C VAL A 71 -15.71 10.32 -11.91
N LEU A 72 -16.64 9.64 -12.57
CA LEU A 72 -17.09 8.31 -12.21
C LEU A 72 -15.87 7.40 -12.14
N SER A 73 -15.62 6.87 -10.95
CA SER A 73 -14.44 6.10 -10.62
C SER A 73 -14.36 4.83 -11.46
N GLU A 74 -13.38 4.77 -12.36
CA GLU A 74 -12.87 3.52 -12.88
C GLU A 74 -11.33 3.54 -12.85
N THR A 75 -10.60 2.92 -11.95
CA THR A 75 -10.92 1.97 -10.88
C THR A 75 -9.73 1.89 -9.91
N GLY A 76 -9.99 2.01 -8.61
CA GLY A 76 -8.98 1.86 -7.56
C GLY A 76 -8.42 0.44 -7.53
N SER A 77 -7.10 0.32 -7.71
CA SER A 77 -6.39 -0.94 -7.68
C SER A 77 -6.27 -1.46 -6.24
N LEU A 78 -6.22 -2.77 -6.09
CA LEU A 78 -5.95 -3.44 -4.82
C LEU A 78 -4.79 -4.39 -5.00
N ALA A 79 -3.90 -4.42 -4.02
CA ALA A 79 -2.70 -5.24 -4.05
C ALA A 79 -2.39 -5.87 -2.70
N PHE A 80 -1.90 -7.11 -2.75
CA PHE A 80 -1.27 -7.80 -1.62
C PHE A 80 0.23 -7.79 -1.80
N ILE A 81 0.95 -7.48 -0.73
CA ILE A 81 2.40 -7.65 -0.70
C ILE A 81 2.69 -9.15 -0.57
N MET A 82 3.58 -9.66 -1.39
CA MET A 82 4.02 -11.06 -1.29
C MET A 82 5.01 -11.22 -0.13
N PRO A 83 5.05 -12.38 0.55
CA PRO A 83 6.06 -12.69 1.55
C PRO A 83 7.49 -12.43 1.09
N GLU A 84 8.34 -12.09 2.05
CA GLU A 84 9.78 -11.96 1.80
C GLU A 84 10.36 -13.25 1.19
N GLY A 85 11.28 -13.09 0.24
CA GLY A 85 11.90 -14.19 -0.50
C GLY A 85 11.16 -14.60 -1.78
N LEU A 86 9.93 -14.12 -2.00
CA LEU A 86 9.26 -14.28 -3.30
C LEU A 86 9.76 -13.25 -4.32
N SER A 87 9.90 -13.73 -5.55
CA SER A 87 10.30 -12.99 -6.75
C SER A 87 9.24 -13.17 -7.83
N LEU A 88 9.36 -12.48 -8.97
CA LEU A 88 8.47 -12.74 -10.12
C LEU A 88 8.49 -14.21 -10.55
N GLU A 89 9.64 -14.88 -10.46
CA GLU A 89 9.84 -16.26 -10.90
C GLU A 89 9.34 -17.30 -9.87
N THR A 90 9.41 -16.95 -8.58
CA THR A 90 9.07 -17.87 -7.49
C THR A 90 7.66 -17.64 -6.94
N THR A 91 7.00 -16.55 -7.32
CA THR A 91 5.59 -16.32 -6.98
C THR A 91 4.71 -17.26 -7.82
N PRO A 92 3.72 -17.94 -7.22
CA PRO A 92 2.81 -18.79 -7.99
C PRO A 92 2.16 -18.02 -9.13
N GLU A 93 2.05 -18.67 -10.29
CA GLU A 93 1.48 -18.07 -11.48
C GLU A 93 -0.04 -17.97 -11.32
N PRO A 94 -0.62 -16.77 -11.50
CA PRO A 94 -2.07 -16.64 -11.45
C PRO A 94 -2.75 -17.42 -12.57
N ILE A 95 -3.87 -18.06 -12.24
CA ILE A 95 -4.80 -18.63 -13.24
C ILE A 95 -5.79 -17.56 -13.70
N ASP A 96 -6.19 -16.68 -12.79
CA ASP A 96 -7.11 -15.58 -13.06
C ASP A 96 -6.36 -14.42 -13.72
N GLU A 97 -6.70 -14.12 -14.98
CA GLU A 97 -6.05 -13.08 -15.79
C GLU A 97 -6.18 -11.67 -15.20
N ARG A 98 -7.10 -11.46 -14.25
CA ARG A 98 -7.26 -10.19 -13.53
C ARG A 98 -6.13 -9.95 -12.53
N VAL A 99 -5.45 -11.01 -12.09
CA VAL A 99 -4.34 -10.93 -11.13
C VAL A 99 -3.03 -10.78 -11.88
N ARG A 100 -2.30 -9.71 -11.58
CA ARG A 100 -0.97 -9.47 -12.13
C ARG A 100 0.06 -9.47 -11.01
N ILE A 101 1.16 -10.19 -11.21
CA ILE A 101 2.32 -10.12 -10.32
C ILE A 101 3.22 -9.00 -10.82
N VAL A 102 3.51 -8.05 -9.94
CA VAL A 102 4.28 -6.84 -10.27
C VAL A 102 5.38 -6.67 -9.25
N GLU A 103 6.57 -6.29 -9.74
CA GLU A 103 7.66 -5.88 -8.88
C GLU A 103 7.65 -4.36 -8.71
N ILE A 104 7.72 -3.93 -7.46
CA ILE A 104 7.90 -2.53 -7.09
C ILE A 104 9.37 -2.37 -6.69
N PRO A 105 10.14 -1.48 -7.34
CA PRO A 105 11.52 -1.22 -6.95
C PRO A 105 11.57 -0.62 -5.54
N GLU A 106 12.77 -0.60 -4.96
CA GLU A 106 13.01 0.12 -3.71
C GLU A 106 12.48 1.55 -3.83
N ARG A 107 11.73 1.99 -2.82
CA ARG A 107 11.16 3.33 -2.81
C ARG A 107 11.03 3.88 -1.40
N THR A 108 11.19 5.20 -1.31
CA THR A 108 10.89 5.96 -0.11
C THR A 108 9.46 6.47 -0.16
N ILE A 109 8.71 6.31 0.93
CA ILE A 109 7.34 6.80 1.07
C ILE A 109 7.23 7.66 2.32
N ALA A 110 6.34 8.65 2.29
CA ALA A 110 5.83 9.31 3.47
C ALA A 110 4.49 8.66 3.84
N ALA A 111 4.31 8.24 5.09
CA ALA A 111 3.13 7.54 5.56
C ALA A 111 2.53 8.22 6.81
N LEU A 112 1.25 8.57 6.76
CA LEU A 112 0.48 9.10 7.89
C LEU A 112 -0.47 8.03 8.43
N ARG A 113 -0.26 7.64 9.69
CA ARG A 113 -1.11 6.67 10.39
C ARG A 113 -2.34 7.32 11.02
N PHE A 114 -3.47 6.63 10.89
CA PHE A 114 -4.72 7.00 11.56
C PHE A 114 -5.55 5.78 11.98
N SER A 115 -6.45 5.99 12.94
CA SER A 115 -7.44 5.00 13.37
C SER A 115 -8.83 5.31 12.80
N GLY A 116 -9.71 4.32 12.84
CA GLY A 116 -11.11 4.48 12.46
C GLY A 116 -11.48 3.77 11.16
N ARG A 117 -12.72 4.01 10.70
CA ARG A 117 -13.23 3.41 9.47
C ARG A 117 -12.60 4.09 8.24
N TRP A 118 -12.09 3.27 7.33
CA TRP A 118 -11.69 3.76 6.01
C TRP A 118 -12.94 4.15 5.20
N SER A 119 -12.88 5.32 4.57
CA SER A 119 -13.87 5.83 3.63
C SER A 119 -13.20 6.80 2.66
N ASN A 120 -13.81 7.07 1.52
CA ASN A 120 -13.30 8.08 0.58
C ASN A 120 -13.15 9.46 1.23
N LEU A 121 -14.05 9.81 2.16
CA LEU A 121 -13.98 11.08 2.89
C LEU A 121 -12.77 11.10 3.84
N THR A 122 -12.59 10.03 4.63
CA THR A 122 -11.44 9.89 5.53
C THR A 122 -10.12 9.89 4.77
N PHE A 123 -10.07 9.17 3.63
CA PHE A 123 -8.90 9.12 2.76
C PHE A 123 -8.57 10.52 2.25
N LYS A 124 -9.51 11.24 1.62
CA LYS A 124 -9.30 12.61 1.14
C LYS A 124 -8.83 13.56 2.24
N LYS A 125 -9.43 13.47 3.44
CA LYS A 125 -9.02 14.28 4.59
C LYS A 125 -7.57 13.99 4.99
N LYS A 126 -7.22 12.71 5.14
CA LYS A 126 -5.87 12.30 5.56
C LYS A 126 -4.82 12.55 4.48
N THR A 127 -5.17 12.45 3.21
CA THR A 127 -4.31 12.84 2.10
C THR A 127 -3.94 14.32 2.18
N LYS A 128 -4.91 15.21 2.43
CA LYS A 128 -4.63 16.65 2.61
C LYS A 128 -3.70 16.90 3.80
N GLU A 129 -3.94 16.23 4.93
CA GLU A 129 -3.07 16.31 6.11
C GLU A 129 -1.64 15.84 5.79
N LEU A 130 -1.49 14.71 5.08
CA LEU A 130 -0.18 14.18 4.68
C LEU A 130 0.56 15.12 3.72
N LEU A 131 -0.12 15.62 2.68
CA LEU A 131 0.51 16.48 1.68
C LEU A 131 0.95 17.82 2.26
N ALA A 132 0.18 18.40 3.18
CA ALA A 132 0.58 19.62 3.89
C ALA A 132 1.86 19.42 4.70
N GLU A 133 1.99 18.28 5.40
CA GLU A 133 3.22 17.98 6.17
C GLU A 133 4.44 17.78 5.26
N ILE A 134 4.25 17.12 4.11
CA ILE A 134 5.30 16.90 3.10
C ILE A 134 5.77 18.24 2.50
N GLU A 135 4.83 19.13 2.19
CA GLU A 135 5.12 20.46 1.65
C GLU A 135 5.89 21.33 2.66
N ASN A 136 5.47 21.32 3.93
CA ASN A 136 6.14 22.05 5.01
C ASN A 136 7.60 21.61 5.20
N GLU A 137 7.90 20.34 4.94
CA GLU A 137 9.24 19.76 5.03
C GLU A 137 10.05 19.90 3.74
N GLY A 138 9.49 20.49 2.68
CA GLY A 138 10.15 20.65 1.38
C GLY A 138 10.42 19.33 0.66
N LEU A 139 9.65 18.28 0.96
CA LEU A 139 9.77 16.98 0.32
C LEU A 139 9.02 16.97 -1.02
N LYS A 140 9.63 16.35 -2.03
CA LYS A 140 9.01 16.24 -3.36
C LYS A 140 8.21 14.95 -3.48
N VAL A 141 6.93 15.08 -3.81
CA VAL A 141 6.05 13.95 -4.16
C VAL A 141 6.40 13.43 -5.55
N VAL A 142 6.61 12.12 -5.68
CA VAL A 142 7.01 11.47 -6.95
C VAL A 142 6.09 10.32 -7.36
N GLY A 143 4.89 10.28 -6.80
CA GLY A 143 3.91 9.26 -7.16
C GLY A 143 2.52 9.59 -6.64
N GLN A 144 1.63 8.61 -6.78
CA GLN A 144 0.24 8.75 -6.37
C GLN A 144 0.06 8.41 -4.89
N VAL A 145 -0.96 9.01 -4.28
CA VAL A 145 -1.33 8.71 -2.90
C VAL A 145 -2.11 7.38 -2.88
N PHE A 146 -1.79 6.52 -1.94
CA PHE A 146 -2.43 5.23 -1.76
C PHE A 146 -2.76 4.98 -0.30
N SER A 147 -3.66 4.02 -0.05
CA SER A 147 -4.04 3.61 1.30
C SER A 147 -3.43 2.26 1.65
N MET A 148 -3.01 2.10 2.90
CA MET A 148 -2.48 0.85 3.44
C MET A 148 -3.36 0.42 4.60
N ARG A 149 -3.96 -0.76 4.50
CA ARG A 149 -4.92 -1.30 5.48
C ARG A 149 -4.34 -2.55 6.12
N TYR A 150 -4.23 -2.56 7.44
CA TYR A 150 -3.49 -3.59 8.16
C TYR A 150 -4.39 -4.65 8.80
N ASN A 151 -5.68 -4.34 8.96
CA ASN A 151 -6.59 -5.14 9.76
C ASN A 151 -7.60 -5.87 8.87
N GLY A 152 -7.90 -7.11 9.26
CA GLY A 152 -8.94 -7.91 8.63
C GLY A 152 -10.36 -7.38 8.93
N PRO A 153 -11.37 -7.96 8.27
CA PRO A 153 -12.76 -7.52 8.38
C PRO A 153 -13.30 -7.56 9.82
N PHE A 154 -12.81 -8.50 10.65
CA PHE A 154 -13.27 -8.73 12.01
C PHE A 154 -12.66 -7.78 13.07
N THR A 155 -11.66 -6.95 12.73
CA THR A 155 -11.11 -5.99 13.70
C THR A 155 -12.09 -4.83 13.92
N PRO A 156 -12.46 -4.50 15.18
CA PRO A 156 -13.31 -3.35 15.50
C PRO A 156 -12.77 -2.07 14.88
N TRP A 157 -13.64 -1.24 14.30
CA TRP A 157 -13.23 -0.10 13.47
C TRP A 157 -12.34 0.92 14.20
N PHE A 158 -12.53 1.12 15.51
CA PHE A 158 -11.72 2.02 16.33
C PHE A 158 -10.32 1.46 16.66
N LEU A 159 -10.11 0.15 16.50
CA LEU A 159 -8.80 -0.52 16.64
C LEU A 159 -8.08 -0.72 15.30
N ARG A 160 -8.70 -0.36 14.17
CA ARG A 160 -8.09 -0.50 12.86
C ARG A 160 -6.96 0.52 12.69
N ARG A 161 -5.79 0.03 12.27
CA ARG A 161 -4.66 0.77 11.74
C ARG A 161 -4.86 0.92 10.23
N ASN A 162 -4.95 2.18 9.81
CA ASN A 162 -4.91 2.56 8.40
C ASN A 162 -3.78 3.59 8.22
N GLU A 163 -3.23 3.63 7.03
CA GLU A 163 -2.28 4.67 6.64
C GLU A 163 -2.69 5.23 5.28
N VAL A 164 -2.46 6.53 5.09
CA VAL A 164 -2.32 7.12 3.75
C VAL A 164 -0.84 7.32 3.50
N ALA A 165 -0.40 7.04 2.29
CA ALA A 165 1.00 7.10 1.93
C ALA A 165 1.21 7.62 0.52
N VAL A 166 2.38 8.19 0.27
CA VAL A 166 2.77 8.67 -1.04
C VAL A 166 4.28 8.50 -1.25
N PRO A 167 4.74 8.11 -2.46
CA PRO A 167 6.17 8.09 -2.78
C PRO A 167 6.76 9.50 -2.74
N VAL A 168 7.94 9.62 -2.13
CA VAL A 168 8.66 10.90 -2.01
C VAL A 168 10.13 10.72 -2.38
N GLU A 169 10.73 11.75 -2.96
CA GLU A 169 12.19 11.89 -3.04
C GLU A 169 12.68 12.52 -1.75
N LEU A 170 13.56 11.82 -1.02
CA LEU A 170 14.24 12.36 0.15
C LEU A 170 15.60 12.93 -0.27
N PRO A 171 15.82 14.26 -0.20
CA PRO A 171 17.11 14.83 -0.53
C PRO A 171 18.22 14.31 0.38
N GLN A 172 19.40 14.03 -0.18
CA GLN A 172 20.54 13.47 0.57
C GLN A 172 20.97 14.32 1.77
N HIS A 173 20.76 15.64 1.73
CA HIS A 173 21.10 16.53 2.83
C HIS A 173 20.21 16.33 4.07
N MET A 174 18.99 15.78 3.91
CA MET A 174 18.08 15.48 5.02
C MET A 174 18.38 14.15 5.71
N LEU A 175 19.26 13.32 5.16
CA LEU A 175 19.72 12.06 5.76
C LEU A 175 20.88 12.28 6.76
N LYS A 176 21.48 13.46 6.79
CA LYS A 176 22.72 13.74 7.55
C LYS A 176 22.50 14.48 8.88
N SER A 177 21.27 14.74 9.28
CA SER A 177 20.98 15.40 10.56
C SER A 177 20.95 14.37 11.69
N THR A 178 22.12 13.96 12.16
CA THR A 178 22.33 13.36 13.49
C THR A 178 23.41 14.15 14.21
#